data_AF-A0A0F9SKT0-F1
#
_entry.id   AF-A0A0F9SKT0-F1
#
_cell.length_a   1.000
_cell.length_b   1.000
_cell.length_c   1.000
_cell.angle_alpha   90.00
_cell.angle_beta   90.00
_cell.angle_gamma   90.00
#
_symmetry.space_group_name_H-M   'P 1'
#
loop_
_entity.id
_entity.type
_entity.pdbx_description
1 polymer ?
#
loop_
_entity_poly.entity_id
_entity_poly.type
_entity_poly.pdbx_seq_one_letter_code
_entity_poly.pdbx_strand_id
1 'polypeptide(L)'
;MLTITPRGEEVLKAVEAGLITRLPLQGKVILIVLSNQGPLEEKELEHEVEAFWQKTGIKFTPRTRPAMRVLFEAGLIDKVEEANNA
;
A
#
# COMPACT_ATOMS: atom_id res chain seq x y z
N MET A 1 4.38 10.05 7.49
CA MET A 1 3.62 9.46 6.37
C MET A 1 4.13 8.05 6.06
N LEU A 2 3.29 7.18 5.51
CA LEU A 2 3.68 5.90 4.93
C LEU A 2 4.06 6.08 3.46
N THR A 3 5.12 5.41 3.02
CA THR A 3 5.56 5.39 1.61
C THR A 3 5.96 3.99 1.18
N ILE A 4 6.01 3.74 -0.13
CA ILE A 4 6.52 2.49 -0.70
C ILE A 4 8.06 2.51 -0.74
N THR A 5 8.70 1.43 -0.32
CA THR A 5 10.17 1.32 -0.40
C THR A 5 10.62 0.93 -1.80
N PRO A 6 11.90 1.10 -2.19
CA PRO A 6 12.41 0.56 -3.44
C PRO A 6 12.16 -0.95 -3.60
N ARG A 7 12.24 -1.69 -2.49
CA ARG A 7 11.89 -3.13 -2.46
C ARG A 7 10.39 -3.36 -2.69
N GLY A 8 9.53 -2.52 -2.11
CA GLY A 8 8.09 -2.55 -2.36
C GLY A 8 7.76 -2.34 -3.84
N GLU A 9 8.43 -1.38 -4.49
CA GLU A 9 8.32 -1.10 -5.92
C GLU A 9 8.73 -2.29 -6.79
N GLU A 10 9.86 -2.94 -6.48
CA GLU A 10 10.30 -4.15 -7.18
C GLU A 10 9.30 -5.30 -7.03
N VAL A 11 8.76 -5.51 -5.82
CA VAL A 11 7.74 -6.54 -5.58
C VAL A 11 6.46 -6.23 -6.35
N LEU A 12 6.02 -4.97 -6.37
CA LEU A 12 4.84 -4.55 -7.12
C LEU A 12 5.01 -4.80 -8.62
N LYS A 13 6.15 -4.41 -9.20
CA LYS A 13 6.49 -4.68 -10.61
C LYS A 13 6.51 -6.18 -10.92
N ALA A 14 7.08 -7.00 -10.03
CA ALA A 14 7.10 -8.45 -10.21
C ALA A 14 5.70 -9.09 -10.12
N VAL A 15 4.81 -8.52 -9.31
CA VAL A 15 3.39 -8.94 -9.25
C VAL A 15 2.66 -8.58 -10.55
N GLU A 16 2.83 -7.35 -11.06
CA GLU A 16 2.21 -6.89 -12.30
C GLU A 16 2.69 -7.67 -13.53
N ALA A 17 3.98 -8.05 -13.54
CA ALA A 17 4.55 -8.93 -14.55
C ALA A 17 4.12 -10.41 -14.41
N GLY A 18 3.34 -10.77 -13.39
CA GLY A 18 2.89 -12.14 -13.14
C GLY A 18 3.98 -13.09 -12.60
N LEU A 19 5.13 -12.57 -12.18
CA LEU A 19 6.27 -13.35 -11.68
C LEU A 19 6.10 -13.79 -10.23
N ILE A 20 5.33 -13.04 -9.43
CA ILE A 20 5.04 -13.36 -8.03
C ILE A 20 3.52 -13.40 -7.80
N THR A 21 3.00 -14.55 -7.36
CA THR A 21 1.56 -14.73 -7.09
C THR A 21 1.17 -14.61 -5.63
N ARG A 22 2.15 -14.54 -4.71
CA ARG A 22 1.93 -14.74 -3.26
C ARG A 22 1.57 -13.49 -2.45
N LEU A 23 1.64 -12.28 -3.01
CA LEU A 23 1.27 -11.09 -2.24
C LEU A 23 -0.25 -11.07 -2.00
N PRO A 24 -0.75 -10.98 -0.75
CA PRO A 24 -2.17 -10.90 -0.50
C PRO A 24 -2.79 -9.71 -1.22
N LEU A 25 -4.02 -9.88 -1.70
CA LEU A 25 -4.72 -8.88 -2.50
C LEU A 25 -4.78 -7.50 -1.81
N GLN A 26 -5.04 -7.46 -0.50
CA GLN A 26 -5.02 -6.22 0.27
C GLN A 26 -3.63 -5.54 0.25
N GLY A 27 -2.56 -6.33 0.35
CA GLY A 27 -1.20 -5.82 0.29
C GLY A 27 -0.87 -5.24 -1.07
N LYS A 28 -1.31 -5.89 -2.16
CA LYS A 28 -1.19 -5.37 -3.53
C LYS A 28 -1.86 -4.01 -3.67
N VAL A 29 -3.11 -3.88 -3.20
CA VAL A 29 -3.86 -2.62 -3.29
C VAL A 29 -3.15 -1.49 -2.54
N ILE A 30 -2.63 -1.75 -1.33
CA ILE A 30 -1.87 -0.74 -0.57
C ILE A 30 -0.63 -0.27 -1.35
N LEU A 31 0.15 -1.20 -1.92
CA LEU A 31 1.34 -0.83 -2.72
C LEU A 31 0.94 0.00 -3.96
N ILE A 32 -0.14 -0.37 -4.64
CA ILE A 32 -0.66 0.38 -5.80
C ILE A 32 -1.06 1.81 -5.40
N VAL A 33 -1.77 1.96 -4.28
CA VAL A 33 -2.20 3.29 -3.80
C VAL A 33 -0.99 4.16 -3.48
N LEU A 34 -0.02 3.64 -2.73
CA LEU A 34 1.18 4.39 -2.35
C LEU A 34 2.09 4.71 -3.55
N SER A 35 2.21 3.81 -4.51
CA SER A 35 3.00 4.05 -5.73
C SER A 35 2.37 5.14 -6.61
N ASN A 36 1.03 5.19 -6.70
CA ASN A 36 0.32 6.19 -7.51
C ASN A 36 0.18 7.56 -6.85
N GLN A 37 -0.04 7.61 -5.53
CA GLN A 37 -0.34 8.86 -4.82
C GLN A 37 0.86 9.45 -4.07
N GLY A 38 1.93 8.67 -3.91
CA GLY A 38 3.08 9.04 -3.09
C GLY A 38 2.84 8.78 -1.60
N PRO A 39 3.64 9.42 -0.72
CA PRO A 39 3.50 9.26 0.72
C PRO A 39 2.13 9.74 1.22
N LEU A 40 1.50 8.95 2.09
CA LEU A 40 0.18 9.23 2.66
C LEU A 40 0.18 9.05 4.17
N GLU A 41 -0.67 9.79 4.90
CA GLU A 41 -0.96 9.43 6.28
C GLU A 41 -1.71 8.09 6.39
N GLU A 42 -1.65 7.43 7.55
CA GLU A 42 -2.34 6.14 7.77
C GLU A 42 -3.86 6.26 7.50
N LYS A 43 -4.48 7.39 7.88
CA LYS A 43 -5.91 7.64 7.65
C LYS A 43 -6.24 7.89 6.18
N GLU A 44 -5.39 8.62 5.48
CA GLU A 44 -5.57 8.90 4.05
C GLU A 44 -5.42 7.60 3.24
N LEU A 45 -4.41 6.78 3.58
CA LEU A 45 -4.24 5.48 2.97
C LEU A 45 -5.44 4.54 3.22
N GLU A 46 -6.01 4.55 4.42
CA GLU A 46 -7.26 3.82 4.72
C GLU A 46 -8.40 4.26 3.79
N HIS A 47 -8.58 5.57 3.63
CA HIS A 47 -9.60 6.16 2.77
C HIS A 47 -9.40 5.78 1.29
N GLU A 48 -8.19 5.92 0.78
CA GLU A 48 -7.89 5.64 -0.63
C GLU A 48 -7.99 4.16 -0.97
N VAL A 49 -7.61 3.28 -0.05
CA VAL A 49 -7.81 1.83 -0.20
C VAL A 49 -9.31 1.51 -0.19
N GLU A 50 -10.11 2.14 0.67
CA GLU A 50 -11.56 1.96 0.66
C GLU A 50 -12.18 2.46 -0.66
N ALA A 51 -11.78 3.64 -1.13
CA ALA A 51 -12.25 4.21 -2.38
C ALA A 51 -11.88 3.32 -3.59
N PHE A 52 -10.69 2.71 -3.57
CA PHE A 52 -10.28 1.71 -4.57
C PHE A 52 -11.27 0.54 -4.61
N TRP A 53 -11.61 -0.04 -3.46
CA TRP A 53 -12.56 -1.16 -3.39
C TRP A 53 -13.96 -0.78 -3.85
N GLN A 54 -14.46 0.39 -3.45
CA GLN A 54 -15.77 0.88 -3.87
C GLN A 54 -15.87 1.01 -5.40
N LYS A 55 -14.81 1.50 -6.07
CA LYS A 55 -14.75 1.61 -7.54
C LYS A 55 -14.80 0.24 -8.24
N THR A 56 -14.27 -0.81 -7.63
CA THR A 56 -14.24 -2.16 -8.23
C THR A 56 -15.60 -2.88 -8.13
N GLY A 57 -16.53 -2.39 -7.32
CA GLY A 57 -17.82 -3.05 -7.05
C GLY A 57 -17.70 -4.34 -6.22
N ILE A 58 -16.50 -4.69 -5.76
CA ILE A 58 -16.26 -5.86 -4.92
C ILE A 58 -16.68 -5.53 -3.49
N LYS A 59 -17.64 -6.29 -2.94
CA LYS A 59 -17.98 -6.21 -1.51
C LYS A 59 -16.84 -6.81 -0.69
N PHE A 60 -15.87 -5.98 -0.37
CA PHE A 60 -14.72 -6.35 0.46
C PHE A 60 -14.70 -5.48 1.72
N THR A 61 -14.51 -6.09 2.89
CA THR A 61 -14.26 -5.34 4.14
C THR A 61 -12.76 -5.09 4.24
N PRO A 62 -12.27 -3.84 4.08
CA PRO A 62 -10.85 -3.56 4.04
C PRO A 62 -10.20 -3.93 5.37
N ARG A 63 -9.28 -4.90 5.38
CA ARG A 63 -8.38 -5.15 6.51
C ARG A 63 -7.08 -4.36 6.32
N THR A 64 -7.22 -3.05 6.12
CA THR A 64 -6.10 -2.18 5.74
C THR A 64 -5.03 -2.14 6.84
N ARG A 65 -5.41 -1.94 8.11
CA ARG A 65 -4.43 -1.91 9.22
C ARG A 65 -3.59 -3.18 9.37
N PRO A 66 -4.18 -4.40 9.43
CA PRO A 66 -3.38 -5.62 9.45
C PRO A 66 -2.46 -5.78 8.25
N ALA A 67 -2.94 -5.43 7.04
CA ALA A 67 -2.14 -5.54 5.83
C ALA A 67 -0.98 -4.52 5.81
N MET A 68 -1.22 -3.28 6.24
CA MET A 68 -0.17 -2.27 6.41
C MET A 68 0.93 -2.76 7.34
N ARG A 69 0.55 -3.33 8.50
CA ARG A 69 1.51 -3.88 9.46
C ARG A 69 2.38 -4.97 8.84
N VAL A 70 1.77 -5.91 8.11
CA VAL A 70 2.52 -6.99 7.42
C VAL A 70 3.47 -6.43 6.37
N LEU A 71 3.03 -5.44 5.58
CA LEU A 71 3.89 -4.81 4.58
C LEU A 71 5.06 -4.04 5.20
N PHE A 72 4.82 -3.39 6.34
CA PHE A 72 5.84 -2.67 7.11
C PHE A 72 6.86 -3.65 7.70
N GLU A 73 6.40 -4.71 8.37
CA GLU A 73 7.26 -5.78 8.91
C GLU A 73 8.06 -6.50 7.80
N ALA A 74 7.53 -6.57 6.58
CA ALA A 74 8.21 -7.11 5.40
C ALA A 74 9.19 -6.13 4.73
N GLY A 75 9.24 -4.86 5.16
CA GLY A 75 10.08 -3.81 4.59
C GLY A 75 9.64 -3.35 3.19
N LEU A 76 8.36 -3.54 2.84
CA LEU A 76 7.79 -3.13 1.55
C LEU A 76 7.22 -1.70 1.59
N ILE A 77 6.87 -1.22 2.77
CA ILE A 77 6.50 0.16 3.05
C ILE A 77 7.29 0.65 4.26
N ASP A 78 7.47 1.96 4.39
CA ASP A 78 8.18 2.58 5.51
C ASP A 78 7.50 3.89 5.95
N LYS A 79 7.88 4.37 7.14
CA LYS A 79 7.48 5.68 7.65
C LYS A 79 8.54 6.71 7.27
N VAL A 80 8.13 7.73 6.53
CA VAL A 80 8.94 8.94 6.33
C VAL A 80 8.42 10.04 7.25
N GLU A 81 9.34 10.70 7.95
CA GLU A 81 9.02 11.91 8.68
C GLU A 81 8.68 13.00 7.67
N GLU A 82 7.58 13.73 7.91
CA GLU A 82 7.41 15.02 7.27
C GLU A 82 8.54 15.89 7.80
N ALA A 83 9.43 16.32 6.91
CA ALA A 83 10.32 17.42 7.22
C ALA A 83 9.44 18.65 7.46
N ASN A 84 9.02 18.85 8.71
CA ASN A 84 8.55 20.12 9.22
C ASN A 84 9.74 21.07 9.14
N ASN A 85 9.95 21.65 7.96
CA ASN A 85 10.70 22.89 7.85
C ASN A 85 9.91 23.93 8.63
N ALA A 86 10.46 24.26 9.79
CA ALA A 86 10.05 25.30 10.72
C ALA A 86 9.97 26.68 10.06
#